data_AF-A0A3M7NY36-F1
#
_entry.id   AF-A0A3M7NY36-F1
#
_cell.length_a   1.000
_cell.length_b   1.000
_cell.length_c   1.000
_cell.angle_alpha   90.00
_cell.angle_beta   90.00
_cell.angle_gamma   90.00
#
_symmetry.space_group_name_H-M   'P 1'
#
loop_
_entity.id
_entity.type
_entity.pdbx_description
1 polymer ?
#
loop_
_entity_poly.entity_id
_entity_poly.type
_entity_poly.pdbx_seq_one_letter_code
_entity_poly.pdbx_strand_id
1 'polypeptide(L)'
;MKITVPVLLAQVALVVQIAALPRPDLDTWRHDAYWPGAWLDWNTDSTSVPLPEVFVPQTTNAAQHSYTAQNSKGLQNTNGDTVPYTPGLTGPGGWTSYPSVRNNNTLNSTVAPASTNTRTYYPEAVAGGQLQLSLVNNYNTNVTVNTYVTGLDSSGRLVMLQPNGKFYYPETNSTVPVPVDGDIAIPLGAQGSTTTLTIPSWISAARVWVSQGTLQFFTVQSGNQIWSLVEPSVVSPTDPNIDVDFGFVELTNDATLGLYVNISYVDFVGLAIGISVTTSSSTSGSEDYSIQTQTVSGLSQASAPQICADLQAQEESDGYPWGDLCITDPSTAELVRILSPGNHISTNATAFSDYWSTYLDEVWQKYISEPLVINTQASAGNVSCTVSGEELICAGSSRTYAKPSATDIFTCNTGPFEIASTDNDIHRAVVPRLCAAINRSTLLLPGGNVQPAQLENEYYSVSPTNHYSRIVHAHSAGGIGYAFSYDDVMPDGGVNESGLIAISDPSALAVTVQS
;
A
#
# COMPACT_ATOMS: atom_id res chain seq x y z
N MET A 1 53.73 7.71 -4.04
CA MET A 1 52.84 8.31 -3.02
C MET A 1 51.96 9.34 -3.69
N LYS A 2 50.83 8.88 -4.23
CA LYS A 2 49.70 9.66 -4.77
C LYS A 2 48.49 8.75 -4.58
N ILE A 3 47.53 9.19 -3.77
CA ILE A 3 46.27 8.48 -3.53
C ILE A 3 45.28 9.04 -4.55
N THR A 4 44.69 8.14 -5.34
CA THR A 4 43.65 8.43 -6.32
C THR A 4 42.35 7.85 -5.77
N VAL A 5 41.32 8.68 -5.61
CA VAL A 5 39.96 8.27 -5.26
C VAL A 5 39.10 8.43 -6.51
N PRO A 6 38.41 7.38 -6.98
CA PRO A 6 37.19 7.58 -7.75
C PRO A 6 36.02 6.83 -7.09
N VAL A 7 34.85 7.47 -7.08
CA VAL A 7 33.47 6.94 -7.23
C VAL A 7 32.54 7.97 -6.58
N LEU A 8 31.98 8.87 -7.39
CA LEU A 8 30.80 9.65 -7.05
C LEU A 8 30.21 10.18 -8.35
N LEU A 9 29.57 9.31 -9.13
CA LEU A 9 28.77 9.65 -10.32
C LEU A 9 28.07 8.36 -10.80
N ALA A 10 27.02 7.96 -10.08
CA ALA A 10 26.06 6.93 -10.52
C ALA A 10 24.78 7.04 -9.68
N GLN A 11 24.15 8.21 -9.72
CA GLN A 11 22.74 8.38 -9.36
C GLN A 11 22.18 9.39 -10.37
N VAL A 12 20.97 9.15 -10.88
CA VAL A 12 20.25 9.82 -11.98
C VAL A 12 20.20 9.00 -13.28
N ALA A 13 18.97 8.59 -13.62
CA ALA A 13 18.43 7.99 -14.85
C ALA A 13 18.26 6.46 -14.90
N LEU A 14 17.00 5.97 -14.85
CA LEU A 14 16.30 5.23 -15.94
C LEU A 14 15.00 4.57 -15.43
N VAL A 15 13.82 4.91 -16.01
CA VAL A 15 12.55 4.15 -15.86
C VAL A 15 11.80 4.21 -17.19
N VAL A 16 11.95 3.22 -18.09
CA VAL A 16 10.97 2.84 -19.16
C VAL A 16 11.27 1.45 -19.74
N GLN A 17 10.44 0.46 -19.43
CA GLN A 17 10.04 -0.71 -20.25
C GLN A 17 8.99 -1.42 -19.39
N ILE A 18 7.69 -1.40 -19.67
CA ILE A 18 7.01 -2.24 -20.65
C ILE A 18 5.63 -1.61 -20.91
N ALA A 19 5.35 -1.19 -22.15
CA ALA A 19 3.99 -0.89 -22.61
C ALA A 19 3.88 -1.17 -24.12
N ALA A 20 4.09 -2.43 -24.52
CA ALA A 20 3.73 -2.90 -25.86
C ALA A 20 3.83 -4.42 -25.98
N LEU A 21 2.79 -5.18 -25.58
CA LEU A 21 2.45 -6.48 -26.17
C LEU A 21 0.91 -6.71 -26.11
N PRO A 22 0.33 -7.51 -27.01
CA PRO A 22 -1.12 -7.52 -27.29
C PRO A 22 -1.91 -8.22 -26.19
N ARG A 23 -3.13 -7.71 -25.93
CA ARG A 23 -4.13 -8.30 -25.03
C ARG A 23 -4.52 -9.72 -25.46
N PRO A 24 -4.46 -10.74 -24.58
CA PRO A 24 -5.20 -11.99 -24.75
C PRO A 24 -6.56 -11.95 -24.01
N ASP A 25 -7.44 -12.84 -24.43
CA ASP A 25 -8.88 -12.94 -24.16
C ASP A 25 -9.35 -12.77 -22.70
N LEU A 26 -10.48 -12.07 -22.57
CA LEU A 26 -11.22 -11.79 -21.34
C LEU A 26 -12.15 -12.97 -21.00
N ASP A 27 -11.68 -13.94 -20.21
CA ASP A 27 -12.60 -14.79 -19.40
C ASP A 27 -11.97 -15.60 -18.25
N THR A 28 -10.69 -15.40 -17.88
CA THR A 28 -10.04 -16.23 -16.82
C THR A 28 -9.45 -15.50 -15.61
N TRP A 29 -9.73 -14.21 -15.39
CA TRP A 29 -9.10 -13.42 -14.31
C TRP A 29 -10.09 -12.78 -13.32
N ARG A 30 -11.05 -13.56 -12.79
CA ARG A 30 -12.01 -13.04 -11.79
C ARG A 30 -11.55 -13.07 -10.34
N HIS A 31 -10.41 -13.67 -10.04
CA HIS A 31 -9.83 -13.73 -8.70
C HIS A 31 -8.32 -13.82 -8.91
N ASP A 32 -7.56 -12.76 -8.58
CA ASP A 32 -6.10 -12.76 -8.35
C ASP A 32 -5.53 -11.32 -8.45
N ALA A 33 -6.17 -10.34 -7.81
CA ALA A 33 -5.59 -9.00 -7.65
C ALA A 33 -4.73 -8.96 -6.38
N TYR A 34 -3.60 -9.65 -6.39
CA TYR A 34 -2.49 -9.30 -5.52
C TYR A 34 -1.89 -8.01 -6.07
N TRP A 35 -1.92 -6.96 -5.27
CA TRP A 35 -1.34 -5.66 -5.60
C TRP A 35 0.14 -5.69 -5.18
N PRO A 36 1.09 -5.90 -6.09
CA PRO A 36 2.42 -5.40 -5.83
C PRO A 36 2.28 -3.88 -5.85
N GLY A 37 2.34 -3.25 -4.67
CA GLY A 37 2.69 -1.83 -4.61
C GLY A 37 3.88 -1.63 -5.53
N ALA A 38 3.77 -0.67 -6.45
CA ALA A 38 4.71 -0.47 -7.54
C ALA A 38 6.09 -0.06 -6.99
N TRP A 39 6.85 -1.05 -6.54
CA TRP A 39 8.26 -0.96 -6.20
C TRP A 39 9.00 -1.84 -7.21
N LEU A 40 9.28 -1.26 -8.37
CA LEU A 40 10.15 -1.86 -9.38
C LEU A 40 11.52 -1.18 -9.25
N ASP A 41 12.55 -1.91 -8.81
CA ASP A 41 13.93 -1.40 -8.82
C ASP A 41 14.72 -2.04 -9.96
N TRP A 42 15.55 -1.23 -10.62
CA TRP A 42 16.13 -1.47 -11.94
C TRP A 42 17.62 -1.79 -11.86
N ASN A 43 18.02 -3.03 -12.19
CA ASN A 43 19.43 -3.32 -12.47
C ASN A 43 19.59 -4.51 -13.43
N THR A 44 19.64 -4.29 -14.74
CA THR A 44 20.27 -5.23 -15.67
C THR A 44 20.99 -4.53 -16.84
N ASP A 45 22.23 -4.98 -17.05
CA ASP A 45 23.17 -4.59 -18.10
C ASP A 45 22.73 -5.12 -19.47
N SER A 46 22.63 -4.24 -20.48
CA SER A 46 22.13 -4.61 -21.81
C SER A 46 23.27 -5.02 -22.74
N THR A 47 23.31 -6.30 -23.13
CA THR A 47 24.01 -6.73 -24.35
C THR A 47 23.06 -7.48 -25.30
N SER A 48 23.15 -7.12 -26.58
CA SER A 48 22.24 -7.37 -27.69
C SER A 48 22.35 -8.75 -28.34
N VAL A 49 21.24 -9.44 -28.66
CA VAL A 49 21.16 -10.54 -29.67
C VAL A 49 19.75 -10.60 -30.31
N PRO A 50 19.57 -10.95 -31.61
CA PRO A 50 18.38 -10.63 -32.42
C PRO A 50 17.31 -11.76 -32.58
N LEU A 51 16.12 -11.34 -33.04
CA LEU A 51 14.85 -12.08 -33.25
C LEU A 51 14.88 -13.19 -34.33
N PRO A 52 13.96 -14.17 -34.23
CA PRO A 52 13.32 -14.70 -35.44
C PRO A 52 11.78 -14.86 -35.38
N GLU A 53 11.18 -14.46 -36.51
CA GLU A 53 10.03 -14.95 -37.29
C GLU A 53 8.67 -15.40 -36.71
N VAL A 54 7.66 -15.05 -37.52
CA VAL A 54 6.20 -15.03 -37.33
C VAL A 54 5.55 -16.41 -37.48
N PHE A 55 4.55 -16.72 -36.64
CA PHE A 55 3.63 -17.85 -36.83
C PHE A 55 2.17 -17.37 -36.78
N VAL A 56 1.33 -17.89 -37.70
CA VAL A 56 -0.09 -17.55 -37.89
C VAL A 56 -0.98 -18.67 -37.32
N PRO A 57 -2.05 -18.40 -36.53
CA PRO A 57 -3.02 -19.42 -36.17
C PRO A 57 -4.36 -19.33 -36.93
N GLN A 58 -4.89 -20.49 -37.30
CA GLN A 58 -6.23 -20.72 -37.85
C GLN A 58 -7.29 -20.93 -36.75
N THR A 59 -8.54 -20.56 -37.04
CA THR A 59 -9.72 -20.62 -36.16
C THR A 59 -10.55 -21.90 -36.37
N THR A 60 -11.17 -22.42 -35.30
CA THR A 60 -12.38 -23.27 -35.37
C THR A 60 -13.28 -23.09 -34.14
N ASN A 61 -14.60 -23.00 -34.40
CA ASN A 61 -15.75 -22.79 -33.50
C ASN A 61 -16.25 -24.06 -32.77
N ALA A 62 -17.00 -23.87 -31.67
CA ALA A 62 -18.23 -24.57 -31.19
C ALA A 62 -18.24 -24.71 -29.65
N ALA A 63 -19.32 -24.71 -28.86
CA ALA A 63 -20.76 -24.44 -28.98
C ALA A 63 -21.34 -24.37 -27.53
N GLN A 64 -22.46 -23.65 -27.33
CA GLN A 64 -23.17 -23.48 -26.06
C GLN A 64 -24.11 -24.67 -25.73
N HIS A 65 -24.28 -24.99 -24.44
CA HIS A 65 -25.40 -25.77 -23.93
C HIS A 65 -25.93 -25.19 -22.60
N SER A 66 -27.26 -25.08 -22.51
CA SER A 66 -28.07 -24.54 -21.41
C SER A 66 -28.82 -25.65 -20.67
N TYR A 67 -29.15 -25.45 -19.38
CA TYR A 67 -30.08 -26.30 -18.63
C TYR A 67 -31.03 -25.50 -17.72
N THR A 68 -32.27 -26.00 -17.69
CA THR A 68 -33.51 -25.47 -17.12
C THR A 68 -33.75 -25.92 -15.67
N ALA A 69 -34.40 -25.07 -14.87
CA ALA A 69 -34.84 -25.34 -13.49
C ALA A 69 -36.27 -25.94 -13.41
N GLN A 70 -36.54 -26.72 -12.36
CA GLN A 70 -37.89 -27.14 -11.97
C GLN A 70 -38.18 -26.87 -10.48
N ASN A 71 -39.41 -26.40 -10.24
CA ASN A 71 -40.06 -26.04 -8.97
C ASN A 71 -40.50 -27.24 -8.12
N SER A 72 -40.61 -27.08 -6.79
CA SER A 72 -41.88 -27.29 -6.05
C SER A 72 -41.82 -27.04 -4.52
N LYS A 73 -42.81 -26.28 -4.00
CA LYS A 73 -43.64 -26.39 -2.76
C LYS A 73 -42.92 -26.66 -1.41
N GLY A 74 -43.11 -25.97 -0.28
CA GLY A 74 -44.19 -25.12 0.26
C GLY A 74 -44.83 -25.80 1.50
N LEU A 75 -44.66 -25.25 2.72
CA LEU A 75 -45.51 -25.45 3.93
C LEU A 75 -45.13 -24.46 5.07
N GLN A 76 -46.13 -24.05 5.88
CA GLN A 76 -46.08 -22.98 6.90
C GLN A 76 -46.10 -23.49 8.38
N ASN A 77 -45.47 -22.69 9.26
CA ASN A 77 -45.80 -22.30 10.66
C ASN A 77 -45.81 -23.33 11.83
N THR A 78 -45.01 -23.10 12.90
CA THR A 78 -45.43 -22.80 14.31
C THR A 78 -44.23 -22.60 15.28
N ASN A 79 -44.42 -21.67 16.23
CA ASN A 79 -43.55 -21.16 17.32
C ASN A 79 -42.74 -22.17 18.16
N GLY A 80 -41.62 -21.70 18.74
CA GLY A 80 -41.11 -22.18 20.03
C GLY A 80 -39.58 -22.23 20.12
N ASP A 81 -39.01 -21.36 20.97
CA ASP A 81 -37.58 -21.30 21.30
C ASP A 81 -37.00 -22.64 21.78
N THR A 82 -35.79 -22.99 21.31
CA THR A 82 -34.64 -23.46 22.11
C THR A 82 -33.45 -23.79 21.20
N VAL A 83 -32.28 -23.26 21.55
CA VAL A 83 -30.99 -23.52 20.88
C VAL A 83 -30.42 -24.85 21.39
N PRO A 84 -29.87 -25.70 20.50
CA PRO A 84 -28.47 -26.08 20.69
C PRO A 84 -27.67 -26.17 19.37
N TYR A 85 -26.46 -25.62 19.44
CA TYR A 85 -25.33 -25.80 18.51
C TYR A 85 -24.93 -27.28 18.43
N THR A 86 -24.73 -27.91 17.26
CA THR A 86 -23.47 -28.12 16.49
C THR A 86 -23.76 -29.12 15.32
N PRO A 87 -22.83 -29.44 14.40
CA PRO A 87 -22.54 -28.82 13.09
C PRO A 87 -22.99 -29.69 11.89
N GLY A 88 -23.08 -29.07 10.70
CA GLY A 88 -23.31 -29.81 9.45
C GLY A 88 -23.00 -28.97 8.22
N LEU A 89 -21.77 -29.09 7.72
CA LEU A 89 -21.37 -28.66 6.38
C LEU A 89 -22.23 -29.38 5.33
N THR A 90 -22.68 -28.67 4.29
CA THR A 90 -22.69 -29.12 2.89
C THR A 90 -23.29 -28.05 1.97
N GLY A 91 -22.50 -27.60 0.99
CA GLY A 91 -23.02 -27.16 -0.31
C GLY A 91 -22.68 -25.72 -0.73
N PRO A 92 -22.38 -25.49 -2.02
CA PRO A 92 -21.43 -24.46 -2.46
C PRO A 92 -22.09 -23.25 -3.12
N GLY A 93 -21.44 -22.09 -3.04
CA GLY A 93 -21.58 -21.02 -4.03
C GLY A 93 -21.86 -19.62 -3.47
N GLY A 94 -20.96 -18.69 -3.83
CA GLY A 94 -21.24 -17.25 -3.86
C GLY A 94 -20.84 -16.47 -2.61
N TRP A 95 -19.54 -16.25 -2.42
CA TRP A 95 -19.04 -15.30 -1.42
C TRP A 95 -19.12 -13.87 -1.98
N THR A 96 -20.10 -13.11 -1.49
CA THR A 96 -20.18 -11.65 -1.60
C THR A 96 -20.26 -11.08 -0.18
N SER A 97 -19.12 -10.68 0.39
CA SER A 97 -19.00 -9.66 1.45
C SER A 97 -17.64 -9.78 2.15
N TYR A 98 -16.84 -8.71 2.11
CA TYR A 98 -15.78 -8.48 3.10
C TYR A 98 -16.45 -8.27 4.48
N PRO A 99 -16.13 -9.06 5.52
CA PRO A 99 -16.64 -8.80 6.86
C PRO A 99 -15.95 -7.57 7.48
N SER A 100 -16.77 -6.77 8.15
CA SER A 100 -16.44 -5.49 8.74
C SER A 100 -15.32 -5.53 9.78
N VAL A 101 -14.56 -4.43 9.80
CA VAL A 101 -13.71 -3.95 10.89
C VAL A 101 -14.43 -4.13 12.25
N ARG A 102 -13.68 -4.72 13.19
CA ARG A 102 -14.04 -5.18 14.55
C ARG A 102 -15.29 -4.55 15.16
N ASN A 103 -16.18 -5.42 15.63
CA ASN A 103 -17.28 -5.11 16.55
C ASN A 103 -16.71 -4.66 17.91
N ASN A 104 -16.42 -3.37 18.06
CA ASN A 104 -16.50 -2.61 19.32
C ASN A 104 -16.12 -1.14 19.06
N ASN A 105 -17.08 -0.34 18.61
CA ASN A 105 -17.06 1.11 18.85
C ASN A 105 -18.43 1.56 19.38
N THR A 106 -18.70 1.21 20.63
CA THR A 106 -19.78 1.81 21.42
C THR A 106 -19.19 2.89 22.31
N LEU A 107 -19.27 4.15 21.87
CA LEU A 107 -19.44 5.31 22.77
C LEU A 107 -20.37 6.35 22.14
N ASN A 108 -21.44 6.63 22.89
CA ASN A 108 -22.46 7.64 22.67
C ASN A 108 -21.89 9.07 22.53
N SER A 109 -22.48 9.84 21.62
CA SER A 109 -22.87 11.22 21.95
C SER A 109 -24.28 11.50 21.42
N THR A 110 -25.03 12.25 22.23
CA THR A 110 -26.49 12.40 22.19
C THR A 110 -26.87 13.77 21.59
N VAL A 111 -28.00 13.77 20.88
CA VAL A 111 -28.88 14.88 20.46
C VAL A 111 -28.55 15.55 19.11
N ALA A 112 -29.33 15.19 18.10
CA ALA A 112 -29.48 15.94 16.84
C ALA A 112 -30.22 17.27 17.09
N PRO A 113 -29.74 18.42 16.58
CA PRO A 113 -30.57 19.60 16.42
C PRO A 113 -31.53 19.42 15.24
N ALA A 114 -32.69 20.07 15.35
CA ALA A 114 -33.82 19.99 14.45
C ALA A 114 -33.49 20.36 12.99
N SER A 115 -34.24 19.71 12.09
CA SER A 115 -34.20 19.90 10.63
C SER A 115 -34.31 21.36 10.21
N THR A 116 -33.29 21.86 9.52
CA THR A 116 -33.43 22.99 8.62
C THR A 116 -33.18 22.51 7.20
N ASN A 117 -34.20 22.65 6.35
CA ASN A 117 -34.16 22.37 4.92
C ASN A 117 -32.97 23.12 4.29
N THR A 118 -31.88 22.40 4.02
CA THR A 118 -30.83 22.85 3.11
C THR A 118 -30.92 21.97 1.87
N ARG A 119 -31.08 22.63 0.73
CA ARG A 119 -31.19 22.04 -0.60
C ARG A 119 -29.96 21.17 -0.85
N THR A 120 -30.18 19.86 -0.89
CA THR A 120 -29.16 18.82 -1.11
C THR A 120 -28.45 19.07 -2.43
N TYR A 121 -27.13 19.23 -2.37
CA TYR A 121 -26.25 19.06 -3.52
C TYR A 121 -26.09 17.55 -3.71
N TYR A 122 -26.67 17.02 -4.78
CA TYR A 122 -26.57 15.62 -5.15
C TYR A 122 -25.26 15.42 -5.92
N PRO A 123 -24.33 14.55 -5.51
CA PRO A 123 -23.30 14.09 -6.44
C PRO A 123 -24.00 13.21 -7.50
N GLU A 124 -24.17 13.76 -8.70
CA GLU A 124 -24.54 12.96 -9.87
C GLU A 124 -23.50 11.85 -10.08
N ALA A 125 -23.95 10.70 -10.62
CA ALA A 125 -23.05 9.63 -11.06
C ALA A 125 -21.95 10.25 -11.93
N VAL A 126 -20.73 10.14 -11.43
CA VAL A 126 -19.63 10.94 -11.95
C VAL A 126 -19.28 10.45 -13.34
N ALA A 127 -19.37 11.32 -14.34
CA ALA A 127 -19.08 10.97 -15.73
C ALA A 127 -17.64 10.42 -15.85
N GLY A 128 -17.45 9.31 -16.56
CA GLY A 128 -16.14 8.88 -17.08
C GLY A 128 -14.93 8.96 -16.14
N GLY A 129 -15.05 8.45 -14.90
CA GLY A 129 -13.90 8.28 -14.00
C GLY A 129 -13.51 9.48 -13.14
N GLN A 130 -14.32 10.54 -13.10
CA GLN A 130 -14.03 11.62 -12.14
C GLN A 130 -14.28 11.14 -10.71
N LEU A 131 -13.54 11.71 -9.76
CA LEU A 131 -13.65 11.40 -8.34
C LEU A 131 -13.73 12.70 -7.55
N GLN A 132 -14.78 12.88 -6.75
CA GLN A 132 -14.84 13.99 -5.81
C GLN A 132 -13.76 13.80 -4.75
N LEU A 133 -12.94 14.83 -4.53
CA LEU A 133 -11.89 14.87 -3.54
C LEU A 133 -12.18 15.97 -2.53
N SER A 134 -12.37 15.59 -1.27
CA SER A 134 -12.54 16.49 -0.13
C SER A 134 -11.27 16.50 0.71
N LEU A 135 -10.64 17.66 0.85
CA LEU A 135 -9.44 17.85 1.64
C LEU A 135 -9.82 18.53 2.95
N VAL A 136 -9.75 17.79 4.05
CA VAL A 136 -10.18 18.23 5.38
C VAL A 136 -8.96 18.61 6.19
N ASN A 137 -8.91 19.83 6.73
CA ASN A 137 -7.81 20.27 7.57
C ASN A 137 -8.25 20.31 9.04
N ASN A 138 -7.91 19.29 9.83
CA ASN A 138 -8.08 19.31 11.29
C ASN A 138 -6.76 19.60 12.03
N TYR A 139 -5.66 19.75 11.30
CA TYR A 139 -4.33 19.93 11.86
C TYR A 139 -4.20 21.28 12.57
N ASN A 140 -3.64 21.26 13.78
CA ASN A 140 -3.42 22.47 14.56
C ASN A 140 -2.02 23.04 14.25
N THR A 141 -1.95 24.00 13.34
CA THR A 141 -0.70 24.71 12.99
C THR A 141 -0.98 26.15 12.57
N ASN A 142 0.02 27.01 12.76
CA ASN A 142 0.02 28.39 12.23
C ASN A 142 0.71 28.48 10.85
N VAL A 143 1.25 27.38 10.35
CA VAL A 143 1.86 27.29 9.02
C VAL A 143 0.78 26.96 8.00
N THR A 144 0.91 27.48 6.78
CA THR A 144 -0.03 27.12 5.70
C THR A 144 0.11 25.63 5.39
N VAL A 145 -1.00 24.89 5.38
CA VAL A 145 -1.02 23.50 4.93
C VAL A 145 -1.40 23.46 3.45
N ASN A 146 -0.56 22.85 2.63
CA ASN A 146 -0.81 22.68 1.20
C ASN A 146 -1.06 21.22 0.86
N THR A 147 -1.84 20.98 -0.20
CA THR A 147 -2.04 19.67 -0.79
C THR A 147 -1.61 19.66 -2.25
N TYR A 148 -1.14 18.53 -2.74
CA TYR A 148 -0.78 18.29 -4.14
C TYR A 148 -1.33 16.93 -4.55
N VAL A 149 -1.73 16.77 -5.81
CA VAL A 149 -2.11 15.45 -6.35
C VAL A 149 -1.26 15.16 -7.56
N THR A 150 -0.60 14.01 -7.55
CA THR A 150 0.26 13.51 -8.64
C THR A 150 -0.23 12.15 -9.10
N GLY A 151 0.10 11.75 -10.33
CA GLY A 151 -0.16 10.39 -10.80
C GLY A 151 0.01 10.26 -12.30
N LEU A 152 -0.57 9.20 -12.85
CA LEU A 152 -0.63 8.92 -14.29
C LEU A 152 -2.07 8.99 -14.78
N ASP A 153 -2.29 9.60 -15.95
CA ASP A 153 -3.59 9.55 -16.62
C ASP A 153 -3.86 8.18 -17.24
N SER A 154 -5.05 8.00 -17.83
CA SER A 154 -5.46 6.76 -18.49
C SER A 154 -4.61 6.35 -19.71
N SER A 155 -3.75 7.25 -20.20
CA SER A 155 -2.77 6.98 -21.27
C SER A 155 -1.36 6.77 -20.73
N GLY A 156 -1.17 6.74 -19.40
CA GLY A 156 0.12 6.58 -18.74
C GLY A 156 0.98 7.84 -18.70
N ARG A 157 0.41 9.03 -18.94
CA ARG A 157 1.16 10.30 -18.90
C ARG A 157 1.17 10.87 -17.49
N LEU A 158 2.31 11.44 -17.08
CA LEU A 158 2.44 12.17 -15.83
C LEU A 158 1.45 13.33 -15.77
N VAL A 159 0.69 13.38 -14.68
CA VAL A 159 -0.24 14.47 -14.37
C VAL A 159 -0.06 14.98 -12.95
N MET A 160 -0.35 16.26 -12.76
CA MET A 160 -0.59 16.87 -11.45
C MET A 160 -1.92 17.61 -11.47
N LEU A 161 -2.66 17.62 -10.37
CA LEU A 161 -3.95 18.30 -10.29
C LEU A 161 -3.77 19.77 -9.93
N GLN A 162 -4.40 20.65 -10.70
CA GLN A 162 -4.43 22.07 -10.42
C GLN A 162 -5.61 22.43 -9.49
N PRO A 163 -5.55 23.57 -8.77
CA PRO A 163 -6.66 24.06 -7.95
C PRO A 163 -7.98 24.26 -8.71
N ASN A 164 -7.93 24.39 -10.04
CA ASN A 164 -9.10 24.54 -10.91
C ASN A 164 -9.76 23.19 -11.31
N GLY A 165 -9.26 22.05 -10.80
CA GLY A 165 -9.78 20.71 -11.10
C GLY A 165 -9.35 20.13 -12.45
N LYS A 166 -8.33 20.69 -13.11
CA LYS A 166 -7.75 20.16 -14.35
C LYS A 166 -6.38 19.52 -14.11
N PHE A 167 -6.04 18.54 -14.94
CA PHE A 167 -4.67 18.02 -14.98
C PHE A 167 -3.72 19.00 -15.68
N TYR A 168 -2.63 19.31 -14.98
CA TYR A 168 -1.39 19.86 -15.51
C TYR A 168 -0.47 18.69 -15.93
N TYR A 169 0.24 18.86 -17.04
CA TYR A 169 1.18 17.85 -17.59
C TYR A 169 2.59 18.44 -17.53
N PRO A 170 3.40 18.09 -16.52
CA PRO A 170 4.79 18.52 -16.45
C PRO A 170 5.58 17.89 -17.59
N GLU A 171 6.16 18.72 -18.45
CA GLU A 171 6.99 18.29 -19.57
C GLU A 171 8.31 19.05 -19.57
N THR A 172 9.39 18.37 -19.93
CA THR A 172 10.73 18.95 -20.06
C THR A 172 11.53 18.25 -21.15
N ASN A 173 12.51 18.93 -21.74
CA ASN A 173 13.50 18.27 -22.61
C ASN A 173 14.78 17.87 -21.85
N SER A 174 14.77 18.03 -20.53
CA SER A 174 15.92 17.76 -19.67
C SER A 174 15.93 16.32 -19.19
N THR A 175 17.07 15.67 -19.29
CA THR A 175 17.33 14.35 -18.67
C THR A 175 17.86 14.45 -17.24
N VAL A 176 17.98 15.68 -16.71
CA VAL A 176 18.20 15.94 -15.28
C VAL A 176 16.96 16.61 -14.68
N PRO A 177 16.69 16.44 -13.37
CA PRO A 177 15.50 17.00 -12.74
C PRO A 177 15.40 18.53 -12.93
N VAL A 178 14.24 18.99 -13.39
CA VAL A 178 13.90 20.43 -13.44
C VAL A 178 12.68 20.72 -12.55
N PRO A 179 12.64 21.84 -11.82
CA PRO A 179 11.49 22.18 -11.00
C PRO A 179 10.20 22.22 -11.81
N VAL A 180 9.12 21.69 -11.25
CA VAL A 180 7.77 21.89 -11.79
C VAL A 180 7.32 23.31 -11.48
N ASP A 181 7.01 24.10 -12.51
CA ASP A 181 6.63 25.52 -12.42
C ASP A 181 5.12 25.77 -12.59
N GLY A 182 4.32 24.71 -12.62
CA GLY A 182 2.87 24.78 -12.72
C GLY A 182 2.19 25.25 -11.43
N ASP A 183 0.98 25.82 -11.56
CA ASP A 183 0.10 26.10 -10.43
C ASP A 183 -0.56 24.79 -9.94
N ILE A 184 0.15 24.10 -9.03
CA ILE A 184 -0.17 22.76 -8.54
C ILE A 184 -0.45 22.70 -7.04
N ALA A 185 -0.18 23.77 -6.29
CA ALA A 185 -0.41 23.82 -4.85
C ALA A 185 -1.88 24.11 -4.57
N ILE A 186 -2.53 23.24 -3.79
CA ILE A 186 -3.91 23.40 -3.35
C ILE A 186 -3.88 23.78 -1.85
N PRO A 187 -3.95 25.07 -1.51
CA PRO A 187 -3.90 25.49 -0.11
C PRO A 187 -5.16 25.04 0.63
N LEU A 188 -4.98 24.49 1.83
CA LEU A 188 -6.08 24.18 2.73
C LEU A 188 -6.49 25.43 3.51
N GLY A 189 -7.78 25.51 3.86
CA GLY A 189 -8.27 26.57 4.73
C GLY A 189 -7.82 26.38 6.18
N ALA A 190 -8.36 27.21 7.07
CA ALA A 190 -8.10 27.11 8.52
C ALA A 190 -8.53 25.74 9.09
N GLN A 191 -8.07 25.43 10.31
CA GLN A 191 -8.50 24.25 11.04
C GLN A 191 -10.04 24.12 11.07
N GLY A 192 -10.55 22.92 10.83
CA GLY A 192 -11.97 22.59 10.70
C GLY A 192 -12.56 22.86 9.31
N SER A 193 -11.78 23.36 8.35
CA SER A 193 -12.26 23.62 6.99
C SER A 193 -12.17 22.39 6.07
N THR A 194 -12.91 22.46 4.96
CA THR A 194 -12.83 21.47 3.87
C THR A 194 -12.69 22.21 2.54
N THR A 195 -11.70 21.81 1.75
CA THR A 195 -11.52 22.22 0.35
C THR A 195 -11.97 21.08 -0.55
N THR A 196 -12.97 21.30 -1.40
CA THR A 196 -13.49 20.26 -2.31
C THR A 196 -13.12 20.56 -3.75
N LEU A 197 -12.64 19.54 -4.46
CA LEU A 197 -12.33 19.56 -5.87
C LEU A 197 -12.71 18.23 -6.53
N THR A 198 -12.45 18.09 -7.82
CA THR A 198 -12.74 16.87 -8.57
C THR A 198 -11.51 16.48 -9.35
N ILE A 199 -11.06 15.24 -9.19
CA ILE A 199 -10.08 14.62 -10.08
C ILE A 199 -10.81 14.36 -11.40
N PRO A 200 -10.41 14.97 -12.53
CA PRO A 200 -11.26 15.08 -13.73
C PRO A 200 -11.36 13.82 -14.60
N SER A 201 -10.66 12.74 -14.27
CA SER A 201 -10.63 11.47 -15.00
C SER A 201 -9.96 10.39 -14.14
N TRP A 202 -9.95 9.15 -14.62
CA TRP A 202 -9.14 8.06 -14.06
C TRP A 202 -7.69 8.47 -13.85
N ILE A 203 -7.12 8.02 -12.74
CA ILE A 203 -5.77 8.31 -12.31
C ILE A 203 -5.16 7.08 -11.64
N SER A 204 -3.91 6.74 -11.95
CA SER A 204 -3.22 5.57 -11.38
C SER A 204 -1.84 5.95 -10.86
N ALA A 205 -1.26 5.10 -10.00
CA ALA A 205 0.04 5.38 -9.36
C ALA A 205 0.10 6.79 -8.76
N ALA A 206 -1.00 7.17 -8.09
CA ALA A 206 -1.25 8.53 -7.67
C ALA A 206 -1.00 8.72 -6.19
N ARG A 207 -0.63 9.95 -5.83
CA ARG A 207 -0.48 10.37 -4.44
C ARG A 207 -1.22 11.69 -4.20
N VAL A 208 -1.91 11.76 -3.06
CA VAL A 208 -2.36 13.03 -2.46
C VAL A 208 -1.37 13.38 -1.36
N TRP A 209 -0.51 14.36 -1.64
CA TRP A 209 0.51 14.85 -0.72
C TRP A 209 -0.06 15.96 0.14
N VAL A 210 0.32 16.01 1.40
CA VAL A 210 -0.02 17.11 2.33
C VAL A 210 1.29 17.61 2.95
N SER A 211 1.48 18.93 3.08
CA SER A 211 2.67 19.51 3.68
C SER A 211 2.40 20.74 4.53
N GLN A 212 3.18 20.95 5.58
CA GLN A 212 3.33 22.24 6.24
C GLN A 212 4.30 23.11 5.43
N GLY A 213 3.80 24.16 4.79
CA GLY A 213 4.55 24.94 3.83
C GLY A 213 4.48 24.33 2.42
N THR A 214 5.47 24.65 1.58
CA THR A 214 5.46 24.29 0.16
C THR A 214 6.32 23.06 -0.09
N LEU A 215 5.82 22.10 -0.87
CA LEU A 215 6.62 21.03 -1.46
C LEU A 215 7.07 21.41 -2.87
N GLN A 216 8.33 21.15 -3.16
CA GLN A 216 8.92 21.32 -4.47
C GLN A 216 9.03 19.97 -5.18
N PHE A 217 8.37 19.88 -6.34
CA PHE A 217 8.43 18.73 -7.24
C PHE A 217 9.34 19.01 -8.42
N PHE A 218 9.90 17.96 -9.00
CA PHE A 218 10.71 18.05 -10.21
C PHE A 218 10.21 17.07 -11.27
N THR A 219 10.50 17.35 -12.52
CA THR A 219 10.22 16.44 -13.65
C THR A 219 11.48 16.20 -14.47
N VAL A 220 11.56 15.01 -15.07
CA VAL A 220 12.66 14.60 -15.94
C VAL A 220 12.11 13.88 -17.17
N GLN A 221 12.77 14.04 -18.31
CA GLN A 221 12.51 13.22 -19.49
C GLN A 221 13.18 11.86 -19.32
N SER A 222 12.37 10.81 -19.10
CA SER A 222 12.81 9.43 -18.88
C SER A 222 12.77 8.56 -20.13
N GLY A 223 12.15 9.05 -21.21
CA GLY A 223 12.13 8.41 -22.51
C GLY A 223 11.65 9.35 -23.61
N ASN A 224 11.54 8.84 -24.84
CA ASN A 224 11.01 9.65 -25.94
C ASN A 224 9.54 10.00 -25.67
N GLN A 225 9.28 11.27 -25.35
CA GLN A 225 7.95 11.77 -24.94
C GLN A 225 7.37 11.05 -23.71
N ILE A 226 8.26 10.59 -22.81
CA ILE A 226 7.88 10.05 -21.51
C ILE A 226 8.56 10.91 -20.45
N TRP A 227 7.77 11.37 -19.49
CA TRP A 227 8.20 12.20 -18.38
C TRP A 227 7.87 11.51 -17.07
N SER A 228 8.81 11.60 -16.14
CA SER A 228 8.67 11.05 -14.80
C SER A 228 8.70 12.18 -13.77
N LEU A 229 7.92 12.00 -12.71
CA LEU A 229 8.02 12.82 -11.52
C LEU A 229 9.28 12.40 -10.76
N VAL A 230 10.01 13.37 -10.25
CA VAL A 230 11.00 13.16 -9.21
C VAL A 230 10.33 13.59 -7.91
N GLU A 231 10.03 12.60 -7.09
CA GLU A 231 9.33 12.77 -5.83
C GLU A 231 10.24 13.33 -4.73
N PRO A 232 9.68 14.00 -3.71
CA PRO A 232 10.45 14.46 -2.55
C PRO A 232 11.22 13.32 -1.89
N SER A 233 12.53 13.51 -1.66
CA SER A 233 13.35 12.55 -0.93
C SER A 233 13.53 12.97 0.53
N VAL A 234 13.25 12.05 1.46
CA VAL A 234 13.47 12.25 2.90
C VAL A 234 14.84 11.74 3.38
N VAL A 235 15.62 11.13 2.48
CA VAL A 235 16.94 10.54 2.78
C VAL A 235 18.09 11.21 2.05
N SER A 236 17.79 12.12 1.10
CA SER A 236 18.80 12.92 0.41
C SER A 236 19.01 14.25 1.16
N PRO A 237 20.18 14.48 1.80
CA PRO A 237 20.40 15.67 2.62
C PRO A 237 20.36 17.01 1.84
N THR A 238 20.40 16.94 0.51
CA THR A 238 20.33 18.11 -0.37
C THR A 238 18.97 18.27 -1.05
N ASP A 239 17.99 17.42 -0.74
CA ASP A 239 16.62 17.59 -1.24
C ASP A 239 16.04 18.89 -0.67
N PRO A 240 15.42 19.75 -1.50
CA PRO A 240 14.83 20.99 -1.02
C PRO A 240 13.66 20.78 -0.04
N ASN A 241 13.10 19.57 0.01
CA ASN A 241 12.00 19.20 0.91
C ASN A 241 12.49 18.53 2.20
N ILE A 242 13.80 18.43 2.45
CA ILE A 242 14.34 17.67 3.58
C ILE A 242 13.86 18.19 4.94
N ASP A 243 13.56 19.47 5.07
CA ASP A 243 13.06 20.09 6.31
C ASP A 243 11.55 20.36 6.28
N VAL A 244 10.86 19.96 5.20
CA VAL A 244 9.40 20.12 5.08
C VAL A 244 8.72 18.93 5.78
N ASP A 245 7.82 19.21 6.72
CA ASP A 245 6.94 18.18 7.28
C ASP A 245 5.81 17.91 6.28
N PHE A 246 5.77 16.68 5.76
CA PHE A 246 4.77 16.25 4.79
C PHE A 246 4.37 14.80 5.03
N GLY A 247 3.29 14.38 4.38
CA GLY A 247 2.85 12.99 4.31
C GLY A 247 2.04 12.80 3.03
N PHE A 248 1.64 11.55 2.74
CA PHE A 248 0.84 11.28 1.55
C PHE A 248 -0.12 10.10 1.73
N VAL A 249 -1.13 10.10 0.86
CA VAL A 249 -2.06 8.99 0.63
C VAL A 249 -1.79 8.47 -0.77
N GLU A 250 -1.74 7.16 -0.94
CA GLU A 250 -1.58 6.52 -2.24
C GLU A 250 -2.94 6.09 -2.78
N LEU A 251 -3.16 6.24 -4.09
CA LEU A 251 -4.37 5.75 -4.73
C LEU A 251 -4.21 5.35 -6.19
N THR A 252 -5.15 4.51 -6.64
CA THR A 252 -5.49 4.30 -8.04
C THR A 252 -7.00 4.31 -8.16
N ASN A 253 -7.53 5.08 -9.11
CA ASN A 253 -8.93 5.09 -9.49
C ASN A 253 -9.01 4.78 -10.98
N ASP A 254 -9.52 3.60 -11.34
CA ASP A 254 -9.66 3.18 -12.73
C ASP A 254 -11.00 2.50 -13.03
N ALA A 255 -11.28 2.33 -14.32
CA ALA A 255 -12.55 1.81 -14.82
C ALA A 255 -12.77 0.31 -14.57
N THR A 256 -11.71 -0.43 -14.24
CA THR A 256 -11.73 -1.90 -14.14
C THR A 256 -11.90 -2.35 -12.69
N LEU A 257 -11.10 -1.78 -11.79
CA LEU A 257 -11.03 -2.21 -10.39
C LEU A 257 -11.66 -1.18 -9.44
N GLY A 258 -11.87 0.06 -9.88
CA GLY A 258 -12.38 1.16 -9.05
C GLY A 258 -11.26 1.88 -8.29
N LEU A 259 -11.57 2.34 -7.07
CA LEU A 259 -10.64 3.04 -6.19
C LEU A 259 -9.97 2.07 -5.21
N TYR A 260 -8.64 2.09 -5.22
CA TYR A 260 -7.77 1.55 -4.21
C TYR A 260 -7.09 2.74 -3.55
N VAL A 261 -7.14 2.85 -2.22
CA VAL A 261 -6.56 3.97 -1.50
C VAL A 261 -6.06 3.54 -0.12
N ASN A 262 -4.87 3.99 0.25
CA ASN A 262 -4.23 3.67 1.52
C ASN A 262 -3.44 4.86 2.09
N ILE A 263 -3.35 4.89 3.42
CA ILE A 263 -2.30 5.64 4.13
C ILE A 263 -1.03 4.78 4.18
N SER A 264 0.15 5.41 4.27
CA SER A 264 1.42 4.68 4.29
C SER A 264 2.42 5.32 5.23
N TYR A 265 3.11 4.46 5.98
CA TYR A 265 4.27 4.71 6.83
C TYR A 265 5.46 3.84 6.38
N VAL A 266 5.41 3.28 5.17
CA VAL A 266 6.49 2.42 4.62
C VAL A 266 7.80 3.19 4.50
N ASP A 267 7.71 4.47 4.10
CA ASP A 267 8.89 5.33 3.97
C ASP A 267 9.20 6.08 5.27
N PHE A 268 8.18 6.68 5.90
CA PHE A 268 8.30 7.45 7.12
C PHE A 268 6.92 7.75 7.74
N VAL A 269 6.90 8.05 9.04
CA VAL A 269 5.79 8.77 9.68
C VAL A 269 6.04 10.26 9.52
N GLY A 270 5.17 10.94 8.78
CA GLY A 270 5.15 12.39 8.64
C GLY A 270 3.85 12.97 9.17
N LEU A 271 3.26 13.93 8.45
CA LEU A 271 1.95 14.47 8.81
C LEU A 271 0.91 13.36 9.01
N ALA A 272 0.16 13.47 10.10
CA ALA A 272 -0.92 12.56 10.44
C ALA A 272 -2.07 12.72 9.44
N ILE A 273 -2.34 11.69 8.63
CA ILE A 273 -3.35 11.70 7.58
C ILE A 273 -4.29 10.51 7.75
N GLY A 274 -5.57 10.74 7.53
CA GLY A 274 -6.60 9.72 7.40
C GLY A 274 -7.37 9.82 6.08
N ILE A 275 -8.10 8.78 5.75
CA ILE A 275 -8.90 8.66 4.52
C ILE A 275 -10.32 8.24 4.82
N SER A 276 -11.26 8.66 3.98
CA SER A 276 -12.62 8.10 3.95
C SER A 276 -13.13 7.99 2.53
N VAL A 277 -13.69 6.84 2.17
CA VAL A 277 -14.29 6.60 0.86
C VAL A 277 -15.78 6.43 1.02
N THR A 278 -16.55 7.21 0.26
CA THR A 278 -18.01 7.09 0.20
C THR A 278 -18.41 6.39 -1.08
N THR A 279 -19.30 5.41 -0.99
CA THR A 279 -20.01 4.81 -2.12
C THR A 279 -21.46 5.24 -2.13
N SER A 280 -22.02 5.36 -3.32
CA SER A 280 -23.43 5.66 -3.53
C SER A 280 -23.99 4.63 -4.50
N SER A 281 -24.70 3.63 -3.99
CA SER A 281 -25.30 2.58 -4.83
C SER A 281 -26.80 2.83 -5.02
N SER A 282 -27.30 2.54 -6.22
CA SER A 282 -28.73 2.51 -6.53
C SER A 282 -29.13 1.10 -6.95
N THR A 283 -30.28 0.64 -6.49
CA THR A 283 -30.87 -0.60 -7.04
C THR A 283 -31.54 -0.25 -8.35
N SER A 284 -31.20 -0.96 -9.43
CA SER A 284 -31.81 -0.72 -10.75
C SER A 284 -33.34 -0.73 -10.66
N GLY A 285 -33.98 0.40 -10.97
CA GLY A 285 -35.43 0.57 -10.92
C GLY A 285 -36.00 1.09 -9.58
N SER A 286 -35.15 1.41 -8.60
CA SER A 286 -35.54 2.13 -7.37
C SER A 286 -34.92 3.52 -7.32
N GLU A 287 -35.67 4.49 -6.78
CA GLU A 287 -35.14 5.81 -6.38
C GLU A 287 -34.41 5.76 -5.01
N ASP A 288 -34.35 4.59 -4.37
CA ASP A 288 -33.63 4.38 -3.12
C ASP A 288 -32.11 4.26 -3.37
N TYR A 289 -31.36 5.18 -2.77
CA TYR A 289 -29.90 5.17 -2.75
C TYR A 289 -29.41 4.73 -1.37
N SER A 290 -28.37 3.90 -1.34
CA SER A 290 -27.63 3.63 -0.11
C SER A 290 -26.26 4.32 -0.16
N ILE A 291 -25.94 5.06 0.91
CA ILE A 291 -24.64 5.70 1.10
C ILE A 291 -23.89 4.90 2.16
N GLN A 292 -22.68 4.47 1.85
CA GLN A 292 -21.78 3.83 2.80
C GLN A 292 -20.46 4.58 2.81
N THR A 293 -19.86 4.72 3.99
CA THR A 293 -18.54 5.34 4.14
C THR A 293 -17.62 4.38 4.90
N GLN A 294 -16.46 4.11 4.30
CA GLN A 294 -15.36 3.42 4.98
C GLN A 294 -14.29 4.44 5.35
N THR A 295 -13.73 4.31 6.54
CA THR A 295 -12.77 5.27 7.10
C THR A 295 -11.57 4.54 7.69
N VAL A 296 -10.38 5.06 7.40
CA VAL A 296 -9.13 4.72 8.08
C VAL A 296 -8.56 6.02 8.63
N SER A 297 -8.58 6.17 9.95
CA SER A 297 -8.19 7.44 10.59
C SER A 297 -6.68 7.65 10.62
N GLY A 298 -5.89 6.57 10.65
CA GLY A 298 -4.44 6.63 10.79
C GLY A 298 -3.98 7.15 12.15
N LEU A 299 -2.80 7.76 12.17
CA LEU A 299 -2.21 8.42 13.33
C LEU A 299 -2.92 9.75 13.68
N SER A 300 -2.71 10.21 14.92
CA SER A 300 -3.07 11.57 15.35
C SER A 300 -1.85 12.50 15.29
N GLN A 301 -2.06 13.82 15.36
CA GLN A 301 -0.94 14.78 15.41
C GLN A 301 -0.02 14.52 16.62
N ALA A 302 -0.58 14.03 17.73
CA ALA A 302 0.17 13.72 18.94
C ALA A 302 0.98 12.41 18.87
N SER A 303 0.75 11.56 17.86
CA SER A 303 1.35 10.23 17.78
C SER A 303 2.85 10.29 17.46
N ALA A 304 3.32 11.18 16.59
CA ALA A 304 4.72 11.19 16.16
C ALA A 304 5.72 11.39 17.32
N PRO A 305 5.55 12.38 18.23
CA PRO A 305 6.41 12.49 19.42
C PRO A 305 6.38 11.24 20.33
N GLN A 306 5.23 10.57 20.44
CA GLN A 306 5.09 9.36 21.27
C GLN A 306 5.77 8.14 20.63
N ILE A 307 5.60 7.94 19.33
CA ILE A 307 6.32 6.92 18.57
C ILE A 307 7.82 7.12 18.73
N CYS A 308 8.30 8.36 18.63
CA CYS A 308 9.72 8.65 18.80
C CYS A 308 10.23 8.28 20.21
N ALA A 309 9.47 8.62 21.26
CA ALA A 309 9.82 8.23 22.63
C ALA A 309 9.86 6.71 22.81
N ASP A 310 8.90 5.98 22.24
CA ASP A 310 8.86 4.52 22.32
C ASP A 310 9.99 3.85 21.53
N LEU A 311 10.41 4.45 20.40
CA LEU A 311 11.58 4.00 19.64
C LEU A 311 12.88 4.22 20.42
N GLN A 312 13.04 5.37 21.07
CA GLN A 312 14.18 5.63 21.95
C GLN A 312 14.20 4.64 23.13
N ALA A 313 13.05 4.36 23.75
CA ALA A 313 12.96 3.35 24.80
C ALA A 313 13.29 1.93 24.30
N GLN A 314 12.95 1.61 23.04
CA GLN A 314 13.33 0.34 22.43
C GLN A 314 14.85 0.24 22.22
N GLU A 315 15.49 1.31 21.74
CA GLU A 315 16.95 1.39 21.60
C GLU A 315 17.66 1.22 22.95
N GLU A 316 17.15 1.84 24.02
CA GLU A 316 17.67 1.63 25.38
C GLU A 316 17.56 0.16 25.83
N SER A 317 16.57 -0.58 25.31
CA SER A 317 16.33 -1.97 25.68
C SER A 317 17.21 -2.98 24.94
N ASP A 318 17.48 -2.78 23.65
CA ASP A 318 18.17 -3.77 22.81
C ASP A 318 19.48 -3.27 22.16
N GLY A 319 19.76 -1.97 22.24
CA GLY A 319 20.97 -1.33 21.73
C GLY A 319 21.00 -1.09 20.21
N TYR A 320 19.90 -1.33 19.49
CA TYR A 320 19.80 -1.05 18.06
C TYR A 320 19.24 0.36 17.82
N PRO A 321 19.60 1.03 16.70
CA PRO A 321 19.39 2.46 16.49
C PRO A 321 17.93 2.81 16.12
N TRP A 322 16.97 2.44 16.95
CA TRP A 322 15.56 2.74 16.77
C TRP A 322 15.27 4.23 17.00
N GLY A 323 15.95 4.87 17.96
CA GLY A 323 15.82 6.31 18.23
C GLY A 323 16.38 7.17 17.10
N ASP A 324 17.41 6.70 16.40
CA ASP A 324 17.99 7.37 15.21
C ASP A 324 17.01 7.47 14.03
N LEU A 325 15.88 6.75 14.07
CA LEU A 325 14.80 6.90 13.09
C LEU A 325 14.11 8.25 13.22
N CYS A 326 14.15 8.90 14.38
CA CYS A 326 13.57 10.22 14.61
C CYS A 326 14.43 11.33 14.03
N ILE A 327 13.94 11.99 12.97
CA ILE A 327 14.65 13.09 12.33
C ILE A 327 14.16 14.41 12.89
N THR A 328 15.07 15.19 13.47
CA THR A 328 14.81 16.52 14.00
C THR A 328 15.44 17.59 13.14
N ASP A 329 14.82 18.78 13.13
CA ASP A 329 15.43 19.97 12.56
C ASP A 329 16.60 20.38 13.47
N PRO A 330 17.85 20.43 12.96
CA PRO A 330 19.02 20.72 13.78
C PRO A 330 19.02 22.14 14.36
N SER A 331 18.22 23.06 13.82
CA SER A 331 18.13 24.45 14.26
C SER A 331 17.11 24.66 15.38
N THR A 332 16.03 23.87 15.42
CA THR A 332 14.93 24.00 16.38
C THR A 332 14.85 22.82 17.36
N ALA A 333 15.49 21.70 17.04
CA ALA A 333 15.36 20.39 17.69
C ALA A 333 13.91 19.82 17.66
N GLU A 334 13.03 20.38 16.84
CA GLU A 334 11.68 19.87 16.65
C GLU A 334 11.70 18.62 15.77
N LEU A 335 10.83 17.65 16.05
CA LEU A 335 10.65 16.45 15.24
C LEU A 335 10.06 16.84 13.88
N VAL A 336 10.75 16.47 12.80
CA VAL A 336 10.28 16.67 11.43
C VAL A 336 9.53 15.43 10.94
N ARG A 337 10.09 14.24 11.17
CA ARG A 337 9.51 12.95 10.76
C ARG A 337 10.20 11.77 11.45
N ILE A 338 9.67 10.58 11.26
CA ILE A 338 10.29 9.32 11.72
C ILE A 338 10.51 8.42 10.50
N LEU A 339 11.76 8.17 10.11
CA LEU A 339 12.08 7.32 8.97
C LEU A 339 11.73 5.85 9.26
N SER A 340 11.38 5.10 8.22
CA SER A 340 11.39 3.65 8.31
C SER A 340 12.83 3.12 8.44
N PRO A 341 13.01 1.91 9.00
CA PRO A 341 14.35 1.33 9.15
C PRO A 341 15.09 1.17 7.81
N GLY A 342 14.37 0.83 6.74
CA GLY A 342 14.94 0.72 5.39
C GLY A 342 15.50 2.06 4.88
N ASN A 343 14.75 3.15 5.08
CA ASN A 343 15.22 4.49 4.73
C ASN A 343 16.40 4.93 5.60
N HIS A 344 16.39 4.63 6.91
CA HIS A 344 17.54 4.92 7.76
C HIS A 344 18.80 4.17 7.32
N ILE A 345 18.69 2.87 7.00
CA ILE A 345 19.81 2.07 6.46
C ILE A 345 20.39 2.68 5.17
N SER A 346 19.57 3.29 4.32
CA SER A 346 20.07 3.96 3.10
C SER A 346 21.04 5.11 3.38
N THR A 347 20.94 5.73 4.57
CA THR A 347 21.82 6.80 5.04
C THR A 347 22.91 6.30 5.99
N ASN A 348 22.69 5.15 6.64
CA ASN A 348 23.61 4.48 7.54
C ASN A 348 23.62 2.97 7.26
N ALA A 349 24.44 2.55 6.29
CA ALA A 349 24.44 1.18 5.77
C ALA A 349 24.75 0.07 6.80
N THR A 350 25.32 0.43 7.96
CA THR A 350 25.63 -0.53 9.04
C THR A 350 24.53 -0.65 10.10
N ALA A 351 23.51 0.20 10.07
CA ALA A 351 22.39 0.13 10.99
C ALA A 351 21.70 -1.25 10.90
N PHE A 352 21.40 -1.85 12.04
CA PHE A 352 20.71 -3.15 12.15
C PHE A 352 21.41 -4.34 11.46
N SER A 353 22.69 -4.21 11.07
CA SER A 353 23.35 -5.20 10.20
C SER A 353 23.31 -6.66 10.70
N ASP A 354 23.30 -6.88 12.02
CA ASP A 354 23.22 -8.19 12.67
C ASP A 354 21.88 -8.49 13.34
N TYR A 355 20.92 -7.55 13.33
CA TYR A 355 19.66 -7.58 14.10
C TYR A 355 18.86 -8.88 13.92
N TRP A 356 18.81 -9.41 12.69
CA TRP A 356 18.01 -10.58 12.34
C TRP A 356 18.77 -11.91 12.35
N SER A 357 20.09 -11.88 12.57
CA SER A 357 20.98 -13.02 12.25
C SER A 357 20.61 -14.29 13.01
N THR A 358 20.51 -14.21 14.34
CA THR A 358 20.17 -15.36 15.18
C THR A 358 18.79 -15.94 14.85
N TYR A 359 17.80 -15.07 14.62
CA TYR A 359 16.46 -15.49 14.26
C TYR A 359 16.41 -16.23 12.92
N LEU A 360 17.09 -15.70 11.90
CA LEU A 360 17.15 -16.34 10.59
C LEU A 360 17.93 -17.65 10.62
N ASP A 361 18.97 -17.75 11.45
CA ASP A 361 19.68 -19.01 11.69
C ASP A 361 18.73 -20.09 12.25
N GLU A 362 17.93 -19.74 13.26
CA GLU A 362 16.94 -20.64 13.86
C GLU A 362 15.81 -21.01 12.89
N VAL A 363 15.28 -20.03 12.14
CA VAL A 363 14.26 -20.22 11.12
C VAL A 363 14.75 -21.18 10.04
N TRP A 364 15.94 -20.94 9.48
CA TRP A 364 16.48 -21.81 8.45
C TRP A 364 16.77 -23.21 9.00
N GLN A 365 17.30 -23.31 10.22
CA GLN A 365 17.57 -24.60 10.85
C GLN A 365 16.29 -25.41 11.10
N LYS A 366 15.21 -24.77 11.56
CA LYS A 366 13.89 -25.41 11.75
C LYS A 366 13.39 -26.00 10.43
N TYR A 367 13.44 -25.21 9.36
CA TYR A 367 12.85 -25.58 8.08
C TYR A 367 13.71 -26.50 7.19
N ILE A 368 14.83 -27.03 7.70
CA ILE A 368 15.54 -28.17 7.08
C ILE A 368 14.71 -29.46 7.19
N SER A 369 14.07 -29.66 8.34
CA SER A 369 13.38 -30.93 8.67
C SER A 369 11.87 -30.80 8.82
N GLU A 370 11.37 -29.57 8.93
CA GLU A 370 9.96 -29.24 9.02
C GLU A 370 9.59 -28.34 7.83
N PRO A 371 8.76 -28.77 6.87
CA PRO A 371 8.42 -27.90 5.75
C PRO A 371 7.65 -26.65 6.19
N LEU A 372 8.03 -25.48 5.66
CA LEU A 372 7.23 -24.26 5.69
C LEU A 372 6.20 -24.32 4.56
N VAL A 373 4.94 -24.09 4.86
CA VAL A 373 3.86 -24.03 3.87
C VAL A 373 3.48 -22.57 3.65
N ILE A 374 3.64 -22.09 2.42
CA ILE A 374 3.16 -20.78 1.99
C ILE A 374 1.79 -20.96 1.36
N ASN A 375 0.73 -20.50 2.03
CA ASN A 375 -0.58 -20.36 1.41
C ASN A 375 -0.54 -19.14 0.49
N THR A 376 -0.43 -19.37 -0.82
CA THR A 376 -0.33 -18.30 -1.83
C THR A 376 -1.63 -17.51 -2.00
N GLN A 377 -2.75 -17.99 -1.45
CA GLN A 377 -4.10 -17.40 -1.59
C GLN A 377 -4.44 -17.06 -3.06
N ALA A 378 -3.83 -17.80 -3.98
CA ALA A 378 -3.91 -17.66 -5.42
C ALA A 378 -4.06 -19.06 -6.03
N SER A 379 -4.12 -19.14 -7.36
CA SER A 379 -4.29 -20.40 -8.10
C SER A 379 -3.28 -21.52 -7.74
N ALA A 380 -2.09 -21.17 -7.24
CA ALA A 380 -1.06 -22.13 -6.80
C ALA A 380 -1.39 -22.81 -5.46
N GLY A 381 -2.35 -22.31 -4.68
CA GLY A 381 -2.74 -22.85 -3.38
C GLY A 381 -1.58 -22.89 -2.37
N ASN A 382 -1.42 -24.01 -1.67
CA ASN A 382 -0.36 -24.20 -0.69
C ASN A 382 0.94 -24.67 -1.35
N VAL A 383 2.00 -23.89 -1.20
CA VAL A 383 3.36 -24.19 -1.69
C VAL A 383 4.23 -24.65 -0.53
N SER A 384 4.80 -25.85 -0.65
CA SER A 384 5.74 -26.37 0.35
C SER A 384 7.15 -25.84 0.08
N CYS A 385 7.81 -25.37 1.13
CA CYS A 385 9.17 -24.86 1.12
C CYS A 385 10.04 -25.63 2.13
N THR A 386 11.29 -25.91 1.78
CA THR A 386 12.24 -26.61 2.66
C THR A 386 13.63 -26.05 2.44
N VAL A 387 14.40 -25.93 3.51
CA VAL A 387 15.79 -25.47 3.44
C VAL A 387 16.68 -26.60 2.95
N SER A 388 17.49 -26.32 1.94
CA SER A 388 18.51 -27.22 1.41
C SER A 388 19.79 -26.43 1.14
N GLY A 389 20.85 -26.75 1.88
CA GLY A 389 22.05 -25.91 1.91
C GLY A 389 21.75 -24.60 2.64
N GLU A 390 22.05 -23.46 2.02
CA GLU A 390 21.83 -22.12 2.57
C GLU A 390 20.52 -21.48 2.06
N GLU A 391 19.79 -22.19 1.20
CA GLU A 391 18.64 -21.68 0.47
C GLU A 391 17.35 -22.34 0.97
N LEU A 392 16.30 -21.54 1.16
CA LEU A 392 14.93 -22.04 1.23
C LEU A 392 14.42 -22.28 -0.20
N ILE A 393 13.95 -23.49 -0.48
CA ILE A 393 13.46 -23.89 -1.80
C ILE A 393 11.96 -24.12 -1.71
N CYS A 394 11.18 -23.32 -2.46
CA CYS A 394 9.73 -23.46 -2.56
C CYS A 394 9.33 -24.20 -3.84
N ALA A 395 8.48 -25.22 -3.71
CA ALA A 395 8.07 -26.07 -4.83
C ALA A 395 7.43 -25.25 -5.96
N GLY A 396 8.02 -25.31 -7.16
CA GLY A 396 7.53 -24.63 -8.35
C GLY A 396 7.89 -23.15 -8.47
N SER A 397 8.56 -22.55 -7.47
CA SER A 397 9.07 -21.17 -7.58
C SER A 397 10.17 -21.05 -8.64
N SER A 398 10.23 -19.91 -9.35
CA SER A 398 11.31 -19.60 -10.30
C SER A 398 12.64 -19.25 -9.61
N ARG A 399 12.64 -18.96 -8.31
CA ARG A 399 13.82 -18.63 -7.51
C ARG A 399 13.87 -19.44 -6.22
N THR A 400 15.07 -19.52 -5.65
CA THR A 400 15.28 -19.91 -4.24
C THR A 400 15.45 -18.65 -3.38
N TYR A 401 15.40 -18.84 -2.06
CA TYR A 401 15.45 -17.73 -1.11
C TYR A 401 16.61 -17.93 -0.14
N ALA A 402 17.69 -17.16 -0.33
CA ALA A 402 18.77 -17.04 0.64
C ALA A 402 18.27 -16.41 1.95
N LYS A 403 19.05 -16.54 3.03
CA LYS A 403 18.78 -15.76 4.25
C LYS A 403 18.81 -14.25 3.92
N PRO A 404 17.74 -13.50 4.17
CA PRO A 404 17.71 -12.07 3.88
C PRO A 404 18.59 -11.28 4.84
N SER A 405 19.14 -10.16 4.38
CA SER A 405 19.75 -9.12 5.21
C SER A 405 18.69 -8.26 5.92
N ALA A 406 19.11 -7.42 6.86
CA ALA A 406 18.22 -6.43 7.47
C ALA A 406 17.62 -5.45 6.44
N THR A 407 18.41 -5.03 5.44
CA THR A 407 17.91 -4.23 4.32
C THR A 407 16.79 -4.96 3.59
N ASP A 408 17.03 -6.21 3.18
CA ASP A 408 16.02 -7.01 2.46
C ASP A 408 14.72 -7.11 3.28
N ILE A 409 14.81 -7.36 4.58
CA ILE A 409 13.62 -7.50 5.45
C ILE A 409 12.85 -6.18 5.56
N PHE A 410 13.54 -5.06 5.81
CA PHE A 410 12.87 -3.79 6.06
C PHE A 410 12.32 -3.14 4.79
N THR A 411 12.89 -3.43 3.61
CA THR A 411 12.41 -2.90 2.32
C THR A 411 11.50 -3.86 1.58
N CYS A 412 11.63 -5.18 1.83
CA CYS A 412 10.95 -6.26 1.12
C CYS A 412 11.12 -6.23 -0.42
N ASN A 413 12.21 -5.67 -0.94
CA ASN A 413 12.38 -5.47 -2.39
C ASN A 413 13.75 -5.87 -2.96
N THR A 414 14.70 -6.29 -2.12
CA THR A 414 16.04 -6.73 -2.52
C THR A 414 16.31 -8.18 -2.11
N GLY A 415 17.42 -8.73 -2.60
CA GLY A 415 17.88 -10.07 -2.23
C GLY A 415 16.83 -11.14 -2.54
N PRO A 416 16.42 -11.98 -1.56
CA PRO A 416 15.42 -13.02 -1.79
C PRO A 416 14.00 -12.48 -2.05
N PHE A 417 13.78 -11.17 -1.88
CA PHE A 417 12.48 -10.51 -2.10
C PHE A 417 12.42 -9.70 -3.41
N GLU A 418 13.47 -9.74 -4.22
CA GLU A 418 13.47 -9.10 -5.53
C GLU A 418 12.47 -9.80 -6.48
N ILE A 419 11.58 -9.02 -7.09
CA ILE A 419 10.63 -9.49 -8.09
C ILE A 419 11.01 -8.93 -9.47
N ALA A 420 11.47 -9.79 -10.38
CA ALA A 420 11.74 -9.41 -11.76
C ALA A 420 10.56 -9.75 -12.69
N SER A 421 10.54 -9.17 -13.90
CA SER A 421 9.51 -9.46 -14.92
C SER A 421 9.53 -10.91 -15.41
N THR A 422 10.65 -11.63 -15.25
CA THR A 422 10.81 -13.04 -15.64
C THR A 422 10.33 -14.02 -14.58
N ASP A 423 10.01 -13.56 -13.37
CA ASP A 423 9.59 -14.44 -12.28
C ASP A 423 8.15 -14.93 -12.43
N ASN A 424 7.92 -16.18 -11.98
CA ASN A 424 6.61 -16.81 -12.06
C ASN A 424 5.69 -16.42 -10.90
N ASP A 425 4.41 -16.76 -11.03
CA ASP A 425 3.38 -16.37 -10.06
C ASP A 425 3.60 -16.97 -8.66
N ILE A 426 4.24 -18.14 -8.56
CA ILE A 426 4.60 -18.73 -7.27
C ILE A 426 5.64 -17.87 -6.57
N HIS A 427 6.70 -17.43 -7.26
CA HIS A 427 7.69 -16.54 -6.67
C HIS A 427 7.05 -15.23 -6.20
N ARG A 428 6.22 -14.62 -7.05
CA ARG A 428 5.47 -13.39 -6.75
C ARG A 428 4.53 -13.54 -5.56
N ALA A 429 3.97 -14.72 -5.35
CA ALA A 429 3.11 -15.00 -4.20
C ALA A 429 3.91 -15.32 -2.92
N VAL A 430 5.08 -15.96 -3.02
CA VAL A 430 5.89 -16.31 -1.84
C VAL A 430 6.54 -15.08 -1.20
N VAL A 431 7.08 -14.17 -2.00
CA VAL A 431 7.85 -13.00 -1.52
C VAL A 431 7.09 -12.18 -0.47
N PRO A 432 5.85 -11.71 -0.71
CA PRO A 432 5.11 -10.91 0.27
C PRO A 432 4.94 -11.64 1.61
N ARG A 433 4.63 -12.93 1.56
CA ARG A 433 4.30 -13.74 2.72
C ARG A 433 5.51 -14.05 3.56
N LEU A 434 6.63 -14.36 2.92
CA LEU A 434 7.89 -14.58 3.61
C LEU A 434 8.38 -13.28 4.25
N CYS A 435 8.32 -12.13 3.54
CA CYS A 435 8.75 -10.86 4.12
C CYS A 435 7.88 -10.44 5.31
N ALA A 436 6.54 -10.54 5.19
CA ALA A 436 5.62 -10.23 6.27
C ALA A 436 5.81 -11.13 7.48
N ALA A 437 6.00 -12.45 7.27
CA ALA A 437 6.22 -13.40 8.35
C ALA A 437 7.49 -13.09 9.16
N ILE A 438 8.57 -12.62 8.51
CA ILE A 438 9.81 -12.23 9.16
C ILE A 438 9.66 -10.88 9.88
N ASN A 439 9.07 -9.87 9.24
CA ASN A 439 8.82 -8.56 9.87
C ASN A 439 8.00 -8.68 11.17
N ARG A 440 6.99 -9.56 11.16
CA ARG A 440 6.12 -9.86 12.31
C ARG A 440 6.67 -10.96 13.23
N SER A 441 7.82 -11.55 12.90
CA SER A 441 8.52 -12.59 13.66
C SER A 441 7.73 -13.87 13.92
N THR A 442 6.88 -14.28 12.99
CA THR A 442 5.90 -15.36 13.20
C THR A 442 6.40 -16.78 12.88
N LEU A 443 7.51 -16.94 12.15
CA LEU A 443 7.96 -18.25 11.63
C LEU A 443 8.31 -19.28 12.73
N LEU A 444 8.80 -18.81 13.87
CA LEU A 444 9.16 -19.67 15.00
C LEU A 444 8.00 -19.89 15.99
N LEU A 445 6.89 -19.17 15.86
CA LEU A 445 5.71 -19.34 16.72
C LEU A 445 5.04 -20.70 16.48
N PRO A 446 4.27 -21.22 17.47
CA PRO A 446 3.41 -22.37 17.25
C PRO A 446 2.45 -22.13 16.07
N GLY A 447 2.46 -23.01 15.07
CA GLY A 447 1.68 -22.83 13.84
C GLY A 447 2.31 -21.91 12.78
N GLY A 448 3.47 -21.29 13.08
CA GLY A 448 4.21 -20.43 12.17
C GLY A 448 4.84 -21.14 10.96
N ASN A 449 4.75 -22.47 10.89
CA ASN A 449 5.13 -23.28 9.72
C ASN A 449 4.08 -23.23 8.59
N VAL A 450 2.98 -22.49 8.75
CA VAL A 450 2.05 -22.12 7.69
C VAL A 450 2.00 -20.59 7.62
N GLN A 451 2.14 -20.00 6.44
CA GLN A 451 2.16 -18.53 6.28
C GLN A 451 1.33 -18.06 5.07
N PRO A 452 0.54 -16.99 5.21
CA PRO A 452 0.18 -16.35 6.48
C PRO A 452 -0.71 -17.26 7.34
N ALA A 453 -0.50 -17.25 8.67
CA ALA A 453 -1.31 -17.98 9.65
C ALA A 453 -2.23 -17.04 10.46
N GLN A 454 -3.25 -17.61 11.12
CA GLN A 454 -4.12 -16.93 12.08
C GLN A 454 -3.39 -16.65 13.40
N LEU A 455 -2.42 -15.74 13.35
CA LEU A 455 -1.54 -15.34 14.45
C LEU A 455 -1.50 -13.81 14.62
N GLU A 456 -2.53 -13.09 14.15
CA GLU A 456 -2.58 -11.62 14.15
C GLU A 456 -2.37 -11.02 15.55
N ASN A 457 -2.91 -11.68 16.59
CA ASN A 457 -2.74 -11.30 17.99
C ASN A 457 -1.35 -11.66 18.57
N GLU A 458 -0.51 -12.37 17.82
CA GLU A 458 0.85 -12.76 18.18
C GLU A 458 1.91 -12.04 17.32
N TYR A 459 1.51 -11.15 16.42
CA TYR A 459 2.47 -10.33 15.66
C TYR A 459 3.37 -9.54 16.62
N TYR A 460 4.66 -9.54 16.31
CA TYR A 460 5.68 -8.82 17.08
C TYR A 460 5.81 -9.27 18.55
N SER A 461 5.37 -10.48 18.90
CA SER A 461 5.36 -10.98 20.29
C SER A 461 6.70 -11.57 20.75
N VAL A 462 7.69 -11.69 19.86
CA VAL A 462 9.01 -12.24 20.12
C VAL A 462 10.09 -11.31 19.60
N SER A 463 11.33 -11.51 20.05
CA SER A 463 12.50 -10.77 19.60
C SER A 463 13.39 -11.67 18.74
N PRO A 464 14.05 -11.14 17.68
CA PRO A 464 13.88 -9.79 17.13
C PRO A 464 12.50 -9.60 16.48
N THR A 465 12.10 -8.35 16.22
CA THR A 465 10.93 -8.01 15.40
C THR A 465 11.04 -6.62 14.78
N ASN A 466 10.20 -6.27 13.81
CA ASN A 466 10.17 -4.90 13.29
C ASN A 466 9.50 -3.97 14.33
N HIS A 467 10.30 -3.42 15.26
CA HIS A 467 9.79 -2.55 16.32
C HIS A 467 9.24 -1.23 15.79
N TYR A 468 9.74 -0.72 14.65
CA TYR A 468 9.12 0.42 13.97
C TYR A 468 7.66 0.13 13.64
N SER A 469 7.39 -0.95 12.90
CA SER A 469 6.03 -1.35 12.55
C SER A 469 5.17 -1.61 13.79
N ARG A 470 5.66 -2.39 14.76
CA ARG A 470 4.96 -2.65 16.03
C ARG A 470 4.51 -1.37 16.75
N ILE A 471 5.41 -0.38 16.86
CA ILE A 471 5.14 0.87 17.57
C ILE A 471 4.19 1.74 16.75
N VAL A 472 4.38 1.86 15.44
CA VAL A 472 3.49 2.64 14.56
C VAL A 472 2.05 2.10 14.63
N HIS A 473 1.84 0.77 14.56
CA HIS A 473 0.52 0.18 14.74
C HIS A 473 -0.06 0.46 16.12
N ALA A 474 0.74 0.40 17.19
CA ALA A 474 0.27 0.67 18.55
C ALA A 474 -0.27 2.10 18.73
N HIS A 475 0.23 3.05 17.94
CA HIS A 475 -0.20 4.46 17.94
C HIS A 475 -1.23 4.81 16.87
N SER A 476 -1.46 3.92 15.89
CA SER A 476 -2.45 4.14 14.85
C SER A 476 -3.86 3.74 15.31
N ALA A 477 -4.85 4.53 14.92
CA ALA A 477 -6.24 4.26 15.25
C ALA A 477 -6.66 2.86 14.74
N GLY A 478 -7.05 2.00 15.68
CA GLY A 478 -7.46 0.63 15.38
C GLY A 478 -6.32 -0.33 15.05
N GLY A 479 -5.05 0.09 15.16
CA GLY A 479 -3.91 -0.72 14.75
C GLY A 479 -3.62 -0.71 13.26
N ILE A 480 -4.24 0.18 12.48
CA ILE A 480 -4.29 0.08 11.01
C ILE A 480 -3.38 1.09 10.32
N GLY A 481 -2.60 0.66 9.33
CA GLY A 481 -1.80 1.49 8.44
C GLY A 481 -0.56 0.74 7.95
N TYR A 482 -0.16 0.92 6.69
CA TYR A 482 1.02 0.27 6.13
C TYR A 482 2.32 0.73 6.81
N ALA A 483 2.95 -0.09 7.64
CA ALA A 483 4.23 0.23 8.29
C ALA A 483 5.44 -0.52 7.70
N PHE A 484 5.22 -1.41 6.72
CA PHE A 484 6.22 -2.01 5.83
C PHE A 484 5.53 -2.49 4.53
N SER A 485 6.29 -2.77 3.47
CA SER A 485 5.75 -2.93 2.10
C SER A 485 4.65 -4.00 1.92
N TYR A 486 4.61 -5.04 2.75
CA TYR A 486 3.68 -6.16 2.66
C TYR A 486 2.80 -6.34 3.91
N ASP A 487 2.45 -5.23 4.56
CA ASP A 487 1.57 -5.22 5.74
C ASP A 487 0.13 -5.66 5.45
N ASP A 488 -0.26 -5.70 4.18
CA ASP A 488 -1.55 -6.23 3.71
C ASP A 488 -1.62 -7.76 3.68
N VAL A 489 -0.48 -8.46 3.85
CA VAL A 489 -0.50 -9.91 3.97
C VAL A 489 -1.27 -10.29 5.22
N MET A 490 -2.37 -11.01 5.06
CA MET A 490 -3.19 -11.50 6.16
C MET A 490 -3.63 -12.93 5.88
N PRO A 491 -3.91 -13.74 6.92
CA PRO A 491 -4.51 -15.06 6.73
C PRO A 491 -5.88 -14.96 6.03
N ASP A 492 -6.34 -16.05 5.45
CA ASP A 492 -7.69 -16.10 4.87
C ASP A 492 -8.76 -15.77 5.92
N GLY A 493 -9.59 -14.76 5.62
CA GLY A 493 -10.59 -14.23 6.56
C GLY A 493 -10.02 -13.40 7.71
N GLY A 494 -8.73 -13.05 7.65
CA GLY A 494 -8.05 -12.18 8.61
C GLY A 494 -8.45 -10.71 8.52
N VAL A 495 -7.92 -9.91 9.45
CA VAL A 495 -8.10 -8.46 9.46
C VAL A 495 -7.01 -7.79 8.62
N ASN A 496 -7.41 -6.86 7.77
CA ASN A 496 -6.46 -6.05 7.01
C ASN A 496 -5.86 -4.96 7.91
N GLU A 497 -4.61 -5.15 8.30
CA GLU A 497 -3.86 -4.20 9.12
C GLU A 497 -3.23 -3.06 8.30
N SER A 498 -3.26 -3.12 6.97
CA SER A 498 -2.60 -2.13 6.09
C SER A 498 -3.38 -0.83 5.91
N GLY A 499 -4.69 -0.86 6.13
CA GLY A 499 -5.56 0.30 5.94
C GLY A 499 -5.92 0.60 4.49
N LEU A 500 -5.70 -0.36 3.58
CA LEU A 500 -6.21 -0.30 2.22
C LEU A 500 -7.75 -0.34 2.20
N ILE A 501 -8.36 0.64 1.56
CA ILE A 501 -9.76 0.63 1.17
C ILE A 501 -9.82 0.34 -0.34
N ALA A 502 -10.54 -0.72 -0.73
CA ALA A 502 -10.79 -1.08 -2.12
C ALA A 502 -12.30 -1.04 -2.41
N ILE A 503 -12.70 -0.23 -3.39
CA ILE A 503 -14.09 0.08 -3.70
C ILE A 503 -14.28 0.16 -5.21
N SER A 504 -15.21 -0.63 -5.76
CA SER A 504 -15.49 -0.66 -7.21
C SER A 504 -16.22 0.57 -7.75
N ASP A 505 -17.00 1.26 -6.92
CA ASP A 505 -17.92 2.33 -7.30
C ASP A 505 -17.82 3.56 -6.37
N PRO A 506 -16.64 4.18 -6.27
CA PRO A 506 -16.42 5.32 -5.38
C PRO A 506 -17.22 6.54 -5.84
N SER A 507 -17.94 7.19 -4.94
CA SER A 507 -18.56 8.50 -5.21
C SER A 507 -17.71 9.67 -4.72
N ALA A 508 -16.97 9.49 -3.62
CA ALA A 508 -16.10 10.53 -3.07
C ALA A 508 -14.96 9.93 -2.23
N LEU A 509 -13.80 10.60 -2.28
CA LEU A 509 -12.66 10.39 -1.39
C LEU A 509 -12.48 11.64 -0.53
N ALA A 510 -12.37 11.46 0.79
CA ALA A 510 -11.91 12.48 1.71
C ALA A 510 -10.51 12.13 2.21
N VAL A 511 -9.61 13.11 2.20
CA VAL A 511 -8.27 13.05 2.80
C VAL A 511 -8.25 14.07 3.94
N THR A 512 -7.98 13.60 5.16
CA THR A 512 -8.06 14.40 6.38
C THR A 512 -6.68 14.53 7.00
N VAL A 513 -6.20 15.76 7.17
CA VAL A 513 -5.03 16.04 8.01
C VAL A 513 -5.49 16.05 9.46
N GLN A 514 -5.02 15.11 10.27
CA GLN A 514 -5.56 14.78 11.59
C GLN A 514 -5.07 15.72 12.69
N SER A 515 -5.90 15.96 13.71
CA SER A 515 -5.54 16.73 14.91
C SER A 515 -4.81 15.92 15.97
#